data_AF-A0A7C7Q678-F1
#
_entry.id   AF-A0A7C7Q678-F1
#
_cell.length_a   1.000
_cell.length_b   1.000
_cell.length_c   1.000
_cell.angle_alpha   90.00
_cell.angle_beta   90.00
_cell.angle_gamma   90.00
#
_symmetry.space_group_name_H-M   'P 1'
#
loop_
_entity.id
_entity.type
_entity.pdbx_description
1 polymer ?
#
loop_
_entity_poly.entity_id
_entity_poly.type
_entity_poly.pdbx_seq_one_letter_code
_entity_poly.pdbx_strand_id
1 'polypeptide(L)'
;PQLINKLAPERWSHWGVIPDRLDYSMHDQILNLQRYALSRLLSATTLRRIREIEIRVHNPNDAFKMSELFNILQRAIWSEVFKPRKHIKFSSTRRALQREHLNRLIQILLRRTSGMPEDARALAWLNLKRLRKAIERTLKFNRQLDDATVAHLDEARARITKALEAHLQADVK
;
A
#
# COMPACT_ATOMS: atom_id res chain seq x y z
N PRO A 1 7.06 17.48 20.78
CA PRO A 1 8.34 17.61 20.02
C PRO A 1 9.63 17.17 20.77
N GLN A 2 9.62 17.03 22.10
CA GLN A 2 10.86 16.76 22.88
C GLN A 2 11.43 15.33 22.74
N LEU A 3 10.58 14.33 22.45
CA LEU A 3 11.00 12.93 22.33
C LEU A 3 11.84 12.66 21.06
N ILE A 4 11.58 13.43 20.00
CA ILE A 4 12.26 13.30 18.70
C ILE A 4 13.74 13.71 18.80
N ASN A 5 14.04 14.75 19.58
CA ASN A 5 15.41 15.22 19.79
C ASN A 5 16.26 14.29 20.64
N LYS A 6 15.65 13.34 21.38
CA LYS A 6 16.37 12.37 22.21
C LYS A 6 16.78 11.10 21.47
N LEU A 7 16.32 10.92 20.23
CA LEU A 7 16.62 9.75 19.39
C LEU A 7 17.68 10.04 18.31
N ALA A 8 18.19 11.27 18.23
CA ALA A 8 19.32 11.58 17.36
C ALA A 8 20.62 11.03 17.97
N PRO A 9 21.57 10.53 17.16
CA PRO A 9 22.89 10.13 17.65
C PRO A 9 23.57 11.28 18.40
N GLU A 10 24.35 10.96 19.44
CA GLU A 10 25.13 11.96 20.16
C GLU A 10 26.05 12.70 19.17
N ARG A 11 26.10 14.03 19.29
CA ARG A 11 26.85 14.93 18.37
C ARG A 11 28.38 14.84 18.55
N TRP A 12 28.86 13.81 19.23
CA TRP A 12 30.29 13.60 19.48
C TRP A 12 30.93 12.95 18.26
N SER A 13 31.81 13.71 17.60
CA SER A 13 32.59 13.21 16.47
C SER A 13 33.60 12.17 16.98
N HIS A 14 33.46 10.93 16.52
CA HIS A 14 34.44 9.87 16.75
C HIS A 14 34.74 9.14 15.44
N TRP A 15 35.83 8.37 15.43
CA TRP A 15 36.40 7.69 14.27
C TRP A 15 35.47 6.65 13.58
N GLY A 16 34.26 6.43 14.10
CA GLY A 16 33.23 5.56 13.52
C GLY A 16 32.03 6.31 12.94
N VAL A 17 32.04 7.64 12.93
CA VAL A 17 30.95 8.46 12.37
C VAL A 17 31.14 8.57 10.86
N ILE A 18 30.31 7.83 10.10
CA ILE A 18 30.15 8.03 8.66
C ILE A 18 29.32 9.32 8.49
N PRO A 19 29.81 10.36 7.79
CA PRO A 19 29.08 11.61 7.62
C PRO A 19 27.96 11.42 6.58
N ASP A 20 26.94 10.66 6.94
CA ASP A 20 25.73 10.53 6.13
C ASP A 20 24.53 10.89 7.01
N ARG A 21 23.89 12.00 6.63
CA ARG A 21 22.67 12.63 7.19
C ARG A 21 22.38 12.37 8.68
N LEU A 22 22.65 13.37 9.50
CA LEU A 22 22.33 13.47 10.94
C LEU A 22 20.83 13.45 11.30
N ASP A 23 19.94 13.40 10.31
CA ASP A 23 18.52 13.17 10.55
C ASP A 23 18.28 11.66 10.64
N TYR A 24 18.23 11.11 11.86
CA TYR A 24 17.61 9.81 12.10
C TYR A 24 16.11 9.95 11.76
N SER A 25 15.80 9.82 10.47
CA SER A 25 14.46 10.02 9.94
C SER A 25 13.59 8.88 10.44
N MET A 26 12.96 9.07 11.61
CA MET A 26 11.94 8.16 12.12
C MET A 26 10.88 7.86 11.06
N HIS A 27 10.62 8.80 10.16
CA HIS A 27 9.72 8.61 9.03
C HIS A 27 10.18 7.48 8.10
N ASP A 28 11.47 7.39 7.80
CA ASP A 28 12.02 6.33 6.94
C ASP A 28 12.05 4.98 7.67
N GLN A 29 12.33 4.97 8.97
CA GLN A 29 12.27 3.75 9.79
C GLN A 29 10.84 3.19 9.87
N ILE A 30 9.85 4.05 10.14
CA ILE A 30 8.44 3.67 10.15
C ILE A 30 8.01 3.15 8.79
N LEU A 31 8.40 3.83 7.71
CA LEU A 31 8.07 3.41 6.35
C LEU A 31 8.73 2.06 6.01
N ASN A 32 9.98 1.83 6.41
CA ASN A 32 10.68 0.57 6.17
C ASN A 32 10.01 -0.59 6.92
N LEU A 33 9.61 -0.38 8.17
CA LEU A 33 8.83 -1.37 8.91
C LEU A 33 7.49 -1.68 8.23
N GLN A 34 6.78 -0.65 7.78
CA GLN A 34 5.50 -0.83 7.07
C GLN A 34 5.68 -1.53 5.72
N ARG A 35 6.74 -1.22 4.97
CA ARG A 35 7.14 -1.90 3.73
C ARG A 35 7.42 -3.38 3.99
N TYR A 36 8.15 -3.69 5.04
CA TYR A 36 8.45 -5.07 5.43
C TYR A 36 7.18 -5.84 5.82
N ALA A 37 6.29 -5.23 6.60
CA ALA A 37 5.01 -5.83 6.94
C ALA A 37 4.16 -6.11 5.69
N LEU A 38 4.03 -5.12 4.79
CA LEU A 38 3.30 -5.28 3.54
C LEU A 38 3.90 -6.34 2.63
N SER A 39 5.23 -6.37 2.48
CA SER A 39 5.90 -7.34 1.63
C SER A 39 5.68 -8.77 2.11
N ARG A 40 5.68 -8.97 3.44
CA ARG A 40 5.41 -10.26 4.07
C ARG A 40 3.94 -10.67 3.90
N LEU A 41 3.00 -9.79 4.23
CA LEU A 41 1.56 -10.08 4.13
C LEU A 41 1.12 -10.36 2.69
N LEU A 42 1.65 -9.61 1.73
CA LEU A 42 1.34 -9.76 0.30
C LEU A 42 2.40 -10.58 -0.45
N SER A 43 3.09 -11.51 0.24
CA SER A 43 4.05 -12.44 -0.38
C SER A 43 3.33 -13.64 -0.97
N ALA A 44 3.87 -14.19 -2.07
CA ALA A 44 3.38 -15.42 -2.68
C ALA A 44 3.26 -16.57 -1.65
N THR A 45 4.23 -16.68 -0.74
CA THR A 45 4.23 -17.68 0.34
C THR A 45 3.05 -17.50 1.29
N THR A 46 2.78 -16.28 1.75
CA THR A 46 1.67 -16.03 2.69
C THR A 46 0.33 -16.23 2.01
N LEU A 47 0.18 -15.74 0.76
CA LEU A 47 -1.06 -15.88 0.01
C LEU A 47 -1.36 -17.35 -0.33
N ARG A 48 -0.35 -18.15 -0.68
CA ARG A 48 -0.53 -19.61 -0.83
C ARG A 48 -0.99 -20.28 0.46
N ARG A 49 -0.38 -19.94 1.60
CA ARG A 49 -0.79 -20.49 2.91
C ARG A 49 -2.24 -20.16 3.24
N ILE A 50 -2.67 -18.92 3.00
CA ILE A 50 -4.07 -18.53 3.19
C ILE A 50 -4.99 -19.38 2.31
N ARG A 51 -4.68 -19.51 1.01
CA ARG A 51 -5.45 -20.36 0.09
C ARG A 51 -5.51 -21.82 0.55
N GLU A 52 -4.40 -22.37 1.04
CA GLU A 52 -4.36 -23.74 1.55
C GLU A 52 -5.15 -23.93 2.85
N ILE A 53 -5.22 -22.91 3.70
CA ILE A 53 -6.05 -22.92 4.92
C ILE A 53 -7.53 -22.90 4.52
N GLU A 54 -7.92 -22.04 3.57
CA GLU A 54 -9.29 -21.97 3.06
C GLU A 54 -9.81 -23.33 2.56
N ILE A 55 -8.97 -24.13 1.92
CA ILE A 55 -9.33 -25.46 1.40
C ILE A 55 -9.43 -26.51 2.52
N ARG A 56 -8.65 -26.36 3.60
CA ARG A 56 -8.53 -27.36 4.68
C ARG A 56 -9.61 -27.25 5.75
N VAL A 57 -10.27 -26.11 5.87
CA VAL A 57 -11.27 -25.88 6.92
C VAL A 57 -12.60 -26.53 6.56
N HIS A 58 -13.23 -27.19 7.54
CA HIS A 58 -14.49 -27.93 7.35
C HIS A 58 -15.68 -27.01 7.05
N ASN A 59 -15.71 -25.82 7.67
CA ASN A 59 -16.68 -24.78 7.41
C ASN A 59 -16.02 -23.56 6.73
N PRO A 60 -16.37 -23.23 5.47
CA PRO A 60 -15.76 -22.13 4.71
C PRO A 60 -15.86 -20.73 5.33
N ASN A 61 -16.70 -20.54 6.36
CA ASN A 61 -16.82 -19.27 7.07
C ASN A 61 -15.84 -19.09 8.24
N ASP A 62 -15.16 -20.16 8.67
CA ASP A 62 -14.24 -20.12 9.80
C ASP A 62 -12.79 -19.83 9.37
N ALA A 63 -12.52 -19.89 8.06
CA ALA A 63 -11.20 -19.59 7.50
C ALA A 63 -11.04 -18.09 7.17
N PHE A 64 -9.91 -17.51 7.56
CA PHE A 64 -9.50 -16.20 7.07
C PHE A 64 -9.20 -16.25 5.56
N LYS A 65 -9.81 -15.35 4.79
CA LYS A 65 -9.76 -15.39 3.33
C LYS A 65 -8.75 -14.41 2.75
N MET A 66 -8.18 -14.78 1.60
CA MET A 66 -7.30 -13.89 0.84
C MET A 66 -8.02 -12.59 0.45
N SER A 67 -9.29 -12.69 0.07
CA SER A 67 -10.12 -11.52 -0.26
C SER A 67 -10.29 -10.57 0.94
N GLU A 68 -10.36 -11.11 2.16
CA GLU A 68 -10.45 -10.33 3.39
C GLU A 68 -9.14 -9.59 3.67
N LEU A 69 -7.98 -10.26 3.54
CA LEU A 69 -6.67 -9.63 3.68
C LEU A 69 -6.54 -8.39 2.79
N PHE A 70 -6.82 -8.54 1.49
CA PHE A 70 -6.74 -7.45 0.53
C PHE A 70 -7.69 -6.30 0.90
N ASN A 71 -8.95 -6.62 1.24
CA ASN A 71 -9.94 -5.62 1.61
C ASN A 71 -9.57 -4.88 2.92
N ILE A 72 -9.05 -5.59 3.92
CA ILE A 72 -8.61 -5.01 5.20
C ILE A 72 -7.46 -4.04 4.96
N LEU A 73 -6.41 -4.47 4.25
CA LEU A 73 -5.26 -3.63 3.93
C LEU A 73 -5.68 -2.39 3.12
N GLN A 74 -6.49 -2.58 2.08
CA GLN A 74 -6.98 -1.48 1.26
C GLN A 74 -7.78 -0.46 2.08
N ARG A 75 -8.74 -0.92 2.89
CA ARG A 75 -9.56 -0.02 3.72
C ARG A 75 -8.75 0.68 4.81
N ALA A 76 -7.78 0.00 5.43
CA ALA A 76 -6.95 0.56 6.49
C ALA A 76 -5.95 1.60 5.96
N ILE A 77 -5.34 1.35 4.80
CA ILE A 77 -4.31 2.22 4.20
C ILE A 77 -4.91 3.41 3.45
N TRP A 78 -6.12 3.24 2.90
CA TRP A 78 -6.83 4.26 2.13
C TRP A 78 -8.10 4.74 2.82
N SER A 79 -8.13 4.69 4.16
CA SER A 79 -9.34 5.00 4.94
C SER A 79 -9.91 6.38 4.64
N GLU A 80 -9.05 7.37 4.36
CA GLU A 80 -9.43 8.74 4.03
C GLU A 80 -10.10 8.85 2.66
N VAL A 81 -9.80 7.94 1.74
CA VAL A 81 -10.42 7.87 0.40
C VAL A 81 -11.74 7.09 0.45
N PHE A 82 -11.80 6.02 1.27
CA PHE A 82 -13.01 5.22 1.42
C PHE A 82 -14.03 5.81 2.40
N LYS A 83 -13.59 6.65 3.33
CA LYS A 83 -14.41 7.36 4.32
C LYS A 83 -13.97 8.83 4.36
N PRO A 84 -14.26 9.61 3.30
CA PRO A 84 -13.84 10.99 3.21
C PRO A 84 -14.47 11.83 4.33
N ARG A 85 -13.62 12.55 5.06
CA ARG A 85 -14.04 13.61 6.00
C ARG A 85 -14.03 14.95 5.26
N LYS A 86 -14.74 15.96 5.79
CA LYS A 86 -14.81 17.31 5.18
C LYS A 86 -13.43 17.91 4.87
N HIS A 87 -12.44 17.63 5.71
CA HIS A 87 -11.04 18.00 5.48
C HIS A 87 -10.20 16.72 5.43
N ILE A 88 -9.62 16.46 4.26
CA ILE A 88 -8.68 15.35 4.06
C ILE A 88 -7.29 15.96 3.95
N LYS A 89 -6.42 15.57 4.88
CA LYS A 89 -5.00 15.89 4.80
C LYS A 89 -4.20 14.63 5.03
N PHE A 90 -3.36 14.27 4.05
CA PHE A 90 -2.45 13.15 4.19
C PHE A 90 -1.14 13.61 4.81
N SER A 91 -0.63 12.87 5.81
CA SER A 91 0.78 13.04 6.21
C SER A 91 1.71 12.48 5.13
N SER A 92 2.96 12.93 5.10
CA SER A 92 3.99 12.42 4.18
C SER A 92 4.17 10.90 4.34
N THR A 93 4.23 10.41 5.58
CA THR A 93 4.30 8.97 5.90
C THR A 93 3.08 8.20 5.38
N ARG A 94 1.88 8.77 5.52
CA ARG A 94 0.65 8.15 5.01
C ARG A 94 0.66 8.00 3.49
N ARG A 95 1.05 9.05 2.77
CA ARG A 95 1.21 9.01 1.31
C ARG A 95 2.25 7.99 0.88
N ALA A 96 3.37 7.90 1.61
CA ALA A 96 4.41 6.92 1.33
C ALA A 96 3.88 5.48 1.47
N LEU A 97 3.19 5.16 2.57
CA LEU A 97 2.56 3.84 2.76
C LEU A 97 1.57 3.50 1.65
N GLN A 98 0.74 4.45 1.26
CA GLN A 98 -0.23 4.30 0.17
C GLN A 98 0.46 3.99 -1.17
N ARG A 99 1.55 4.69 -1.48
CA ARG A 99 2.36 4.41 -2.68
C ARG A 99 2.97 3.01 -2.63
N GLU A 100 3.47 2.56 -1.48
CA GLU A 100 4.03 1.21 -1.35
C GLU A 100 2.97 0.12 -1.52
N HIS A 101 1.79 0.30 -0.91
CA HIS A 101 0.68 -0.60 -1.13
C HIS A 101 0.26 -0.65 -2.61
N LEU A 102 0.17 0.51 -3.27
CA LEU A 102 -0.14 0.59 -4.70
C LEU A 102 0.92 -0.11 -5.55
N ASN A 103 2.22 0.13 -5.28
CA ASN A 103 3.33 -0.54 -5.94
C ASN A 103 3.16 -2.06 -5.86
N ARG A 104 2.83 -2.58 -4.68
CA ARG A 104 2.69 -4.01 -4.46
C ARG A 104 1.50 -4.61 -5.22
N LEU A 105 0.34 -3.93 -5.21
CA LEU A 105 -0.82 -4.38 -5.98
C LEU A 105 -0.53 -4.40 -7.49
N ILE A 106 0.14 -3.36 -8.00
CA ILE A 106 0.54 -3.29 -9.42
C ILE A 106 1.53 -4.42 -9.74
N GLN A 107 2.49 -4.70 -8.85
CA GLN A 107 3.43 -5.82 -9.03
C GLN A 107 2.71 -7.18 -9.07
N ILE A 108 1.77 -7.43 -8.15
CA ILE A 108 0.96 -8.65 -8.14
C ILE A 108 0.14 -8.77 -9.43
N LEU A 109 -0.42 -7.66 -9.90
CA LEU A 109 -1.22 -7.65 -11.13
C LEU A 109 -0.37 -7.95 -12.37
N LEU A 110 0.75 -7.23 -12.55
CA LEU A 110 1.51 -7.22 -13.80
C LEU A 110 2.59 -8.30 -13.87
N ARG A 111 3.18 -8.70 -12.74
CA ARG A 111 4.31 -9.64 -12.74
C ARG A 111 3.83 -11.04 -12.38
N ARG A 112 4.04 -11.99 -13.29
CA ARG A 112 3.92 -13.43 -13.01
C ARG A 112 5.06 -13.87 -12.10
N THR A 113 4.91 -13.56 -10.82
CA THR A 113 5.87 -13.96 -9.78
C THR A 113 5.67 -15.45 -9.51
N SER A 114 6.74 -16.24 -9.55
CA SER A 114 6.66 -17.68 -9.28
C SER A 114 5.97 -17.95 -7.93
N GLY A 115 5.00 -18.87 -7.96
CA GLY A 115 4.21 -19.25 -6.79
C GLY A 115 3.16 -18.25 -6.32
N MET A 116 2.94 -17.13 -7.02
CA MET A 116 1.80 -16.25 -6.74
C MET A 116 0.49 -16.93 -7.17
N PRO A 117 -0.53 -17.07 -6.30
CA PRO A 117 -1.82 -17.61 -6.70
C PRO A 117 -2.53 -16.73 -7.74
N GLU A 118 -3.19 -17.33 -8.73
CA GLU A 118 -3.98 -16.57 -9.74
C GLU A 118 -5.10 -15.75 -9.09
N ASP A 119 -5.75 -16.29 -8.05
CA ASP A 119 -6.76 -15.57 -7.27
C ASP A 119 -6.22 -14.25 -6.68
N ALA A 120 -4.93 -14.20 -6.30
CA ALA A 120 -4.29 -12.99 -5.81
C ALA A 120 -4.21 -11.91 -6.89
N ARG A 121 -3.95 -12.29 -8.15
CA ARG A 121 -3.92 -11.38 -9.30
C ARG A 121 -5.33 -10.82 -9.58
N ALA A 122 -6.35 -11.68 -9.57
CA ALA A 122 -7.74 -11.27 -9.72
C ALA A 122 -8.19 -10.31 -8.59
N LEU A 123 -7.81 -10.61 -7.34
CA LEU A 123 -8.08 -9.74 -6.19
C LEU A 123 -7.33 -8.41 -6.27
N ALA A 124 -6.07 -8.41 -6.70
CA ALA A 124 -5.31 -7.17 -6.92
C ALA A 124 -5.98 -6.29 -7.98
N TRP A 125 -6.39 -6.86 -9.11
CA TRP A 125 -7.15 -6.17 -10.15
C TRP A 125 -8.44 -5.54 -9.62
N LEU A 126 -9.23 -6.31 -8.86
CA LEU A 126 -10.46 -5.83 -8.24
C LEU A 126 -10.21 -4.69 -7.26
N ASN A 127 -9.19 -4.81 -6.40
CA ASN A 127 -8.80 -3.79 -5.43
C ASN A 127 -8.36 -2.50 -6.13
N LEU A 128 -7.56 -2.59 -7.20
CA LEU A 128 -7.13 -1.46 -8.01
C LEU A 128 -8.33 -0.76 -8.66
N LYS A 129 -9.26 -1.49 -9.26
CA LYS A 129 -10.51 -0.92 -9.82
C LYS A 129 -11.33 -0.19 -8.77
N ARG A 130 -11.50 -0.78 -7.58
CA ARG A 130 -12.22 -0.16 -6.46
C ARG A 130 -11.51 1.10 -5.97
N LEU A 131 -10.18 1.05 -5.86
CA LEU A 131 -9.37 2.20 -5.44
C LEU A 131 -9.50 3.36 -6.42
N ARG A 132 -9.36 3.11 -7.72
CA ARG A 132 -9.50 4.14 -8.76
C ARG A 132 -10.84 4.86 -8.65
N LYS A 133 -11.94 4.10 -8.57
CA LYS A 133 -13.29 4.67 -8.41
C LYS A 133 -13.43 5.52 -7.14
N ALA A 134 -12.86 5.07 -6.03
CA ALA A 134 -12.91 5.80 -4.76
C ALA A 134 -12.09 7.10 -4.82
N ILE A 135 -10.91 7.06 -5.46
CA ILE A 135 -10.08 8.24 -5.71
C ILE A 135 -10.80 9.24 -6.60
N GLU A 136 -11.37 8.81 -7.73
CA GLU A 136 -12.13 9.67 -8.64
C GLU A 136 -13.29 10.37 -7.93
N ARG A 137 -14.02 9.66 -7.08
CA ARG A 137 -15.08 10.26 -6.23
C ARG A 137 -14.49 11.28 -5.27
N THR A 138 -13.39 10.98 -4.61
CA THR A 138 -12.75 11.89 -3.65
C THR A 138 -12.32 13.19 -4.33
N LEU A 139 -11.66 13.09 -5.49
CA LEU A 139 -11.24 14.25 -6.29
C LEU A 139 -12.42 15.07 -6.81
N LYS A 140 -13.54 14.42 -7.16
CA LYS A 140 -14.74 15.10 -7.67
C LYS A 140 -15.54 15.82 -6.58
N PHE A 141 -15.67 15.22 -5.40
CA PHE A 141 -16.63 15.68 -4.38
C PHE A 141 -16.00 16.43 -3.20
N ASN A 142 -14.68 16.33 -2.96
CA ASN A 142 -14.02 17.14 -1.95
C ASN A 142 -13.42 18.41 -2.55
N ARG A 143 -14.07 19.56 -2.29
CA ARG A 143 -13.65 20.87 -2.81
C ARG A 143 -12.54 21.56 -2.00
N GLN A 144 -12.07 20.94 -0.92
CA GLN A 144 -11.09 21.53 0.03
C GLN A 144 -9.83 20.67 0.18
N LEU A 145 -9.38 20.06 -0.92
CA LEU A 145 -8.12 19.30 -0.93
C LEU A 145 -6.96 20.28 -1.15
N ASP A 146 -5.87 20.10 -0.42
CA ASP A 146 -4.61 20.82 -0.71
C ASP A 146 -3.93 20.24 -1.96
N ASP A 147 -3.09 21.05 -2.60
CA ASP A 147 -2.41 20.67 -3.87
C ASP A 147 -1.61 19.38 -3.72
N ALA A 148 -0.97 19.17 -2.57
CA ALA A 148 -0.21 17.96 -2.28
C ALA A 148 -1.11 16.70 -2.24
N THR A 149 -2.34 16.82 -1.73
CA THR A 149 -3.31 15.73 -1.73
C THR A 149 -3.85 15.48 -3.14
N VAL A 150 -4.18 16.54 -3.88
CA VAL A 150 -4.64 16.44 -5.27
C VAL A 150 -3.59 15.73 -6.12
N ALA A 151 -2.34 16.19 -6.08
CA ALA A 151 -1.24 15.60 -6.85
C ALA A 151 -1.02 14.11 -6.51
N HIS A 152 -1.02 13.75 -5.23
CA HIS A 152 -0.84 12.36 -4.80
C HIS A 152 -1.97 11.44 -5.28
N LEU A 153 -3.22 11.88 -5.13
CA LEU A 153 -4.37 11.09 -5.56
C LEU A 153 -4.45 10.98 -7.07
N ASP A 154 -4.11 12.04 -7.80
CA ASP A 154 -4.11 12.04 -9.25
C ASP A 154 -2.99 11.14 -9.83
N GLU A 155 -1.78 11.21 -9.28
CA GLU A 155 -0.68 10.29 -9.62
C GLU A 155 -1.10 8.84 -9.39
N ALA A 156 -1.69 8.55 -8.22
CA ALA A 156 -2.17 7.21 -7.90
C ALA A 156 -3.24 6.73 -8.89
N ARG A 157 -4.21 7.60 -9.24
CA ARG A 157 -5.25 7.33 -10.24
C ARG A 157 -4.63 6.97 -11.60
N ALA A 158 -3.72 7.81 -12.11
CA ALA A 158 -3.07 7.62 -13.40
C ALA A 158 -2.30 6.30 -13.47
N ARG A 159 -1.55 5.98 -12.41
CA ARG A 159 -0.78 4.72 -12.31
C ARG A 159 -1.67 3.49 -12.26
N ILE A 160 -2.81 3.56 -11.56
CA ILE A 160 -3.80 2.48 -11.55
C ILE A 160 -4.38 2.28 -12.96
N THR A 161 -4.78 3.35 -13.63
CA THR A 161 -5.33 3.28 -15.00
C THR A 161 -4.35 2.58 -15.94
N LYS A 162 -3.09 3.03 -15.98
CA LYS A 162 -2.04 2.43 -16.82
C LYS A 162 -1.80 0.95 -16.50
N ALA A 163 -1.80 0.58 -15.21
CA ALA A 163 -1.62 -0.82 -14.82
C ALA A 163 -2.80 -1.72 -15.23
N LEU A 164 -4.03 -1.24 -15.12
CA LEU A 164 -5.22 -1.97 -15.54
C LEU A 164 -5.26 -2.16 -17.06
N GLU A 165 -4.89 -1.13 -17.83
CA GLU A 165 -4.79 -1.20 -19.29
C GLU A 165 -3.71 -2.18 -19.76
N ALA A 166 -2.51 -2.10 -19.16
CA ALA A 166 -1.40 -2.99 -19.49
C ALA A 166 -1.74 -4.47 -19.20
N HIS A 167 -2.47 -4.74 -18.11
CA HIS A 167 -2.96 -6.07 -17.79
C HIS A 167 -3.91 -6.62 -18.85
N LEU A 168 -4.87 -5.80 -19.31
CA LEU A 168 -5.82 -6.21 -20.35
C LEU A 168 -5.12 -6.47 -21.70
N GLN A 169 -4.11 -5.68 -22.06
CA GLN A 169 -3.34 -5.90 -23.29
C GLN A 169 -2.50 -7.18 -23.23
N ALA A 170 -1.99 -7.54 -22.05
CA ALA A 170 -1.19 -8.75 -21.86
C ALA A 170 -2.01 -10.04 -21.92
N ASP A 171 -3.33 -9.98 -21.67
CA ASP A 171 -4.23 -11.14 -21.73
C ASP A 171 -4.80 -11.38 -23.15
N VAL A 172 -4.59 -10.45 -24.09
CA VAL A 172 -5.03 -10.54 -25.50
C VAL A 172 -3.92 -11.09 -26.42
N LYS A 173 -2.69 -11.24 -25.91
CA LYS A 173 -1.54 -11.82 -26.64
C LYS A 173 -1.28 -13.26 -26.20
#